data_AF-A0A8D0H255-F1
#
_entry.id   AF-A0A8D0H255-F1
#
_cell.length_a   1.000
_cell.length_b   1.000
_cell.length_c   1.000
_cell.angle_alpha   90.00
_cell.angle_beta   90.00
_cell.angle_gamma   90.00
#
_symmetry.space_group_name_H-M   'P 1'
#
loop_
_entity.id
_entity.type
_entity.pdbx_description
1 polymer ?
#
loop_
_entity_poly.entity_id
_entity_poly.type
_entity_poly.pdbx_seq_one_letter_code
_entity_poly.pdbx_strand_id
1 'polypeptide(L)'
;MILQQEIEKESEAKQEMENQIMAKLQDKQMSNKAAKYFSQLAAKLQRRKMDLNDMAQATLDITRTSCRLNMLQKTLSELDKEMNNINDMISRSETEIAKRSLLIERKQGVINLFNKKMEMMISQRGGQELGPLEVEIKKLSKQIEEYNLDVMKLQKFWLKLQKELVKLTGEREEQLVSLDMLKKQSTIMQQKKVRMESKYEIQQEKNEQKDIERHMKNMANDLMKINLLINKNGENSEELDQGNSIMENEFVRSLKAAERESIEMQEKLDRLHEEKERLLNSLVETEHQIMQWEKRIQLAKEMRAAVDSETGQGEIRAMRTEIHRMQVRYGQLTKQQEKMIRDMEAAVARRETILVRGEGQSKADKHVLSLSNGHLAEDCSKAITELENAQNSLSNGLLEKQQRVSSLHIECEVLSTDLEHLQDTKRWNLSEIVAYQTRQKHLQAAKDGKYKLLCRSEPVMRLDQQKQEDRLRTINIIVHQVQQEYPQHQRVLHRLSQALEHKLEAQAAP
;
A
#
# COMPACT_ATOMS: atom_id res chain seq x y z
N MET A 1 -247.77 14.87 127.70
CA MET A 1 -248.11 13.59 127.07
C MET A 1 -248.67 13.89 125.69
N ILE A 2 -248.45 13.04 124.68
CA ILE A 2 -249.05 13.12 123.32
C ILE A 2 -248.86 14.46 122.58
N LEU A 3 -247.71 14.63 121.91
CA LEU A 3 -247.56 15.17 120.53
C LEU A 3 -246.07 15.30 120.14
N GLN A 4 -245.35 14.18 120.16
CA GLN A 4 -243.91 14.11 119.83
C GLN A 4 -243.63 13.86 118.34
N GLN A 5 -244.65 13.68 117.50
CA GLN A 5 -244.53 12.84 116.30
C GLN A 5 -244.63 13.57 114.95
N GLU A 6 -245.04 14.84 114.93
CA GLU A 6 -245.26 15.57 113.67
C GLU A 6 -244.26 16.70 113.45
N ILE A 7 -243.32 16.39 112.55
CA ILE A 7 -242.68 17.30 111.60
C ILE A 7 -241.66 18.28 112.23
N GLU A 8 -240.35 18.01 112.29
CA GLU A 8 -239.49 16.96 111.68
C GLU A 8 -239.42 16.94 110.14
N LYS A 9 -240.35 16.33 109.38
CA LYS A 9 -240.25 16.21 107.92
C LYS A 9 -240.05 17.50 107.10
N GLU A 10 -240.39 18.68 107.62
CA GLU A 10 -240.06 19.97 106.96
C GLU A 10 -238.66 20.47 107.29
N SER A 11 -238.01 19.98 108.36
CA SER A 11 -236.62 20.32 108.65
C SER A 11 -235.70 19.77 107.55
N GLU A 12 -235.92 18.54 107.09
CA GLU A 12 -235.12 17.92 106.02
C GLU A 12 -235.29 18.66 104.67
N ALA A 13 -236.53 18.78 104.18
CA ALA A 13 -236.79 19.22 102.81
C ALA A 13 -236.32 20.65 102.50
N LYS A 14 -236.36 21.58 103.47
CA LYS A 14 -235.87 22.95 103.27
C LYS A 14 -234.35 23.06 103.40
N GLN A 15 -233.74 22.28 104.29
CA GLN A 15 -232.29 22.17 104.43
C GLN A 15 -231.65 21.71 103.11
N GLU A 16 -232.27 20.72 102.45
CA GLU A 16 -231.84 20.17 101.16
C GLU A 16 -231.76 21.24 100.05
N MET A 17 -232.72 22.17 100.01
CA MET A 17 -232.79 23.19 98.95
C MET A 17 -231.83 24.37 99.19
N GLU A 18 -231.69 24.86 100.42
CA GLU A 18 -230.78 25.97 100.71
C GLU A 18 -229.31 25.58 100.52
N ASN A 19 -228.95 24.32 100.81
CA ASN A 19 -227.63 23.75 100.52
C ASN A 19 -227.26 23.80 99.02
N GLN A 20 -228.24 23.63 98.11
CA GLN A 20 -227.97 23.68 96.66
C GLN A 20 -227.68 25.09 96.13
N ILE A 21 -228.18 26.13 96.80
CA ILE A 21 -227.98 27.54 96.39
C ILE A 21 -226.53 27.98 96.66
N MET A 22 -225.95 27.58 97.80
CA MET A 22 -224.57 27.90 98.20
C MET A 22 -223.53 27.43 97.16
N ALA A 23 -223.64 26.17 96.71
CA ALA A 23 -222.64 25.55 95.85
C ALA A 23 -222.42 26.31 94.52
N LYS A 24 -223.50 26.76 93.86
CA LYS A 24 -223.42 27.35 92.51
C LYS A 24 -222.85 28.77 92.46
N LEU A 25 -222.68 29.44 93.60
CA LEU A 25 -222.16 30.81 93.65
C LEU A 25 -220.64 30.85 93.89
N GLN A 26 -220.06 29.84 94.55
CA GLN A 26 -218.61 29.72 94.75
C GLN A 26 -217.85 29.51 93.43
N ASP A 27 -218.32 28.57 92.58
CA ASP A 27 -217.70 28.27 91.28
C ASP A 27 -217.52 29.52 90.39
N LYS A 28 -218.51 30.43 90.40
CA LYS A 28 -218.57 31.52 89.42
C LYS A 28 -217.62 32.69 89.72
N GLN A 29 -217.16 32.85 90.97
CA GLN A 29 -216.19 33.91 91.32
C GLN A 29 -214.74 33.47 91.16
N MET A 30 -214.41 32.19 91.35
CA MET A 30 -213.04 31.68 91.17
C MET A 30 -212.51 31.88 89.75
N SER A 31 -213.39 31.78 88.74
CA SER A 31 -213.04 31.99 87.32
C SER A 31 -212.48 33.40 87.01
N ASN A 32 -213.03 34.46 87.62
CA ASN A 32 -212.87 35.83 87.11
C ASN A 32 -211.59 36.55 87.60
N LYS A 33 -210.81 35.99 88.54
CA LYS A 33 -209.56 36.60 89.02
C LYS A 33 -208.30 36.13 88.29
N ALA A 34 -208.30 34.91 87.74
CA ALA A 34 -207.13 34.35 87.04
C ALA A 34 -206.74 35.17 85.80
N ALA A 35 -207.73 35.63 85.02
CA ALA A 35 -207.52 36.32 83.75
C ALA A 35 -206.64 37.59 83.84
N LYS A 36 -206.69 38.35 84.95
CA LYS A 36 -205.94 39.60 85.07
C LYS A 36 -204.42 39.41 85.19
N TYR A 37 -203.97 38.32 85.83
CA TYR A 37 -202.54 38.07 86.05
C TYR A 37 -201.76 37.79 84.74
N PHE A 38 -202.37 37.13 83.76
CA PHE A 38 -201.70 36.78 82.50
C PHE A 38 -201.36 38.02 81.64
N SER A 39 -202.24 39.03 81.60
CA SER A 39 -202.07 40.21 80.74
C SER A 39 -200.81 41.04 81.05
N GLN A 40 -200.49 41.23 82.34
CA GLN A 40 -199.35 42.06 82.76
C GLN A 40 -198.00 41.36 82.56
N LEU A 41 -197.97 40.03 82.47
CA LEU A 41 -196.73 39.26 82.27
C LEU A 41 -196.20 39.43 80.84
N ALA A 42 -197.09 39.48 79.84
CA ALA A 42 -196.74 39.61 78.42
C ALA A 42 -195.96 40.90 78.12
N ALA A 43 -196.42 42.05 78.64
CA ALA A 43 -195.80 43.35 78.38
C ALA A 43 -194.35 43.45 78.90
N LYS A 44 -194.01 42.75 79.99
CA LYS A 44 -192.64 42.71 80.53
C LYS A 44 -191.69 41.82 79.71
N LEU A 45 -192.20 40.78 79.05
CA LEU A 45 -191.40 39.92 78.18
C LEU A 45 -190.94 40.64 76.91
N GLN A 46 -191.78 41.50 76.34
CA GLN A 46 -191.54 42.06 75.01
C GLN A 46 -190.41 43.11 74.98
N ARG A 47 -190.27 43.97 76.00
CA ARG A 47 -189.10 44.89 76.11
C ARG A 47 -187.79 44.11 76.29
N ARG A 48 -187.77 43.17 77.23
CA ARG A 48 -186.56 42.40 77.60
C ARG A 48 -185.98 41.58 76.45
N LYS A 49 -186.77 41.28 75.40
CA LYS A 49 -186.31 40.61 74.18
C LYS A 49 -185.56 41.54 73.21
N MET A 50 -185.84 42.84 73.24
CA MET A 50 -185.22 43.82 72.33
C MET A 50 -183.82 44.20 72.82
N ASP A 51 -183.68 44.54 74.10
CA ASP A 51 -182.39 44.91 74.72
C ASP A 51 -181.34 43.78 74.63
N LEU A 52 -181.78 42.52 74.64
CA LEU A 52 -180.91 41.34 74.46
C LEU A 52 -180.32 41.23 73.05
N ASN A 53 -181.00 41.76 72.03
CA ASN A 53 -180.59 41.64 70.64
C ASN A 53 -179.42 42.58 70.32
N ASP A 54 -179.49 43.82 70.82
CA ASP A 54 -178.45 44.83 70.58
C ASP A 54 -177.15 44.50 71.36
N MET A 55 -177.27 43.95 72.57
CA MET A 55 -176.10 43.41 73.30
C MET A 55 -175.46 42.21 72.58
N ALA A 56 -176.26 41.33 71.96
CA ALA A 56 -175.73 40.20 71.20
C ALA A 56 -174.92 40.67 69.98
N GLN A 57 -175.41 41.67 69.25
CA GLN A 57 -174.72 42.22 68.08
C GLN A 57 -173.39 42.88 68.46
N ALA A 58 -173.36 43.73 69.48
CA ALA A 58 -172.11 44.36 69.95
C ALA A 58 -171.06 43.33 70.42
N THR A 59 -171.52 42.25 71.05
CA THR A 59 -170.64 41.15 71.50
C THR A 59 -170.01 40.40 70.31
N LEU A 60 -170.74 40.24 69.20
CA LEU A 60 -170.22 39.61 67.98
C LEU A 60 -169.12 40.45 67.31
N ASP A 61 -169.25 41.77 67.23
CA ASP A 61 -168.21 42.60 66.60
C ASP A 61 -166.95 42.76 67.50
N ILE A 62 -167.12 42.78 68.82
CA ILE A 62 -165.99 42.72 69.78
C ILE A 62 -165.24 41.38 69.65
N THR A 63 -165.96 40.25 69.61
CA THR A 63 -165.31 38.93 69.44
C THR A 63 -164.68 38.76 68.06
N ARG A 64 -165.28 39.28 67.00
CA ARG A 64 -164.73 39.28 65.63
C ARG A 64 -163.45 40.10 65.52
N THR A 65 -163.41 41.30 66.11
CA THR A 65 -162.21 42.16 66.11
C THR A 65 -161.09 41.58 66.98
N SER A 66 -161.42 41.07 68.17
CA SER A 66 -160.48 40.38 69.07
C SER A 66 -159.89 39.11 68.44
N CYS A 67 -160.71 38.31 67.73
CA CYS A 67 -160.25 37.14 66.98
C CYS A 67 -159.24 37.54 65.88
N ARG A 68 -159.52 38.60 65.11
CA ARG A 68 -158.58 39.10 64.10
C ARG A 68 -157.27 39.61 64.71
N LEU A 69 -157.32 40.26 65.88
CA LEU A 69 -156.13 40.68 66.62
C LEU A 69 -155.29 39.48 67.08
N ASN A 70 -155.91 38.46 67.66
CA ASN A 70 -155.21 37.23 68.07
C ASN A 70 -154.56 36.49 66.87
N MET A 71 -155.20 36.47 65.70
CA MET A 71 -154.61 35.90 64.48
C MET A 71 -153.39 36.70 63.99
N LEU A 72 -153.45 38.03 64.04
CA LEU A 72 -152.31 38.90 63.69
C LEU A 72 -151.16 38.78 64.71
N GLN A 73 -151.49 38.72 66.00
CA GLN A 73 -150.52 38.48 67.08
C GLN A 73 -149.81 37.13 66.89
N LYS A 74 -150.57 36.09 66.53
CA LYS A 74 -150.05 34.74 66.28
C LYS A 74 -149.11 34.73 65.08
N THR A 75 -149.51 35.30 63.94
CA THR A 75 -148.66 35.37 62.73
C THR A 75 -147.39 36.21 62.95
N LEU A 76 -147.44 37.30 63.74
CA LEU A 76 -146.24 38.01 64.18
C LEU A 76 -145.33 37.10 65.02
N SER A 77 -145.87 36.34 65.96
CA SER A 77 -145.10 35.38 66.79
C SER A 77 -144.59 34.14 66.03
N GLU A 78 -145.03 33.95 64.80
CA GLU A 78 -144.59 32.89 63.89
C GLU A 78 -143.47 33.41 63.00
N LEU A 79 -143.66 34.59 62.37
CA LEU A 79 -142.61 35.30 61.63
C LEU A 79 -141.40 35.64 62.49
N ASP A 80 -141.59 36.04 63.75
CA ASP A 80 -140.47 36.33 64.66
C ASP A 80 -139.69 35.05 65.04
N LYS A 81 -140.35 33.89 65.11
CA LYS A 81 -139.65 32.60 65.27
C LYS A 81 -138.90 32.21 64.00
N GLU A 82 -139.46 32.44 62.82
CA GLU A 82 -138.78 32.21 61.54
C GLU A 82 -137.55 33.12 61.40
N MET A 83 -137.67 34.41 61.74
CA MET A 83 -136.58 35.38 61.79
C MET A 83 -135.45 34.92 62.71
N ASN A 84 -135.78 34.51 63.95
CA ASN A 84 -134.79 33.99 64.89
C ASN A 84 -134.15 32.67 64.41
N ASN A 85 -134.92 31.73 63.83
CA ASN A 85 -134.40 30.49 63.26
C ASN A 85 -133.42 30.74 62.10
N ILE A 86 -133.72 31.72 61.22
CA ILE A 86 -132.84 32.13 60.11
C ILE A 86 -131.56 32.76 60.66
N ASN A 87 -131.65 33.65 61.66
CA ASN A 87 -130.49 34.25 62.31
C ASN A 87 -129.58 33.19 62.98
N ASP A 88 -130.18 32.19 63.62
CA ASP A 88 -129.47 31.03 64.19
C ASP A 88 -128.76 30.20 63.10
N MET A 89 -129.40 29.99 61.94
CA MET A 89 -128.77 29.34 60.79
C MET A 89 -127.61 30.16 60.20
N ILE A 90 -127.74 31.48 60.13
CA ILE A 90 -126.68 32.38 59.67
C ILE A 90 -125.47 32.27 60.60
N SER A 91 -125.65 32.43 61.92
CA SER A 91 -124.57 32.32 62.91
C SER A 91 -123.85 30.95 62.89
N ARG A 92 -124.61 29.86 62.70
CA ARG A 92 -124.04 28.51 62.49
C ARG A 92 -123.24 28.42 61.18
N SER A 93 -123.66 29.10 60.13
CA SER A 93 -122.93 29.14 58.85
C SER A 93 -121.65 30.00 58.93
N GLU A 94 -121.70 31.15 59.59
CA GLU A 94 -120.56 32.05 59.79
C GLU A 94 -119.46 31.38 60.63
N THR A 95 -119.85 30.70 61.72
CA THR A 95 -118.91 29.96 62.56
C THR A 95 -118.30 28.75 61.84
N GLU A 96 -119.01 28.11 60.90
CA GLU A 96 -118.43 27.10 60.00
C GLU A 96 -117.50 27.71 58.95
N ILE A 97 -117.84 28.86 58.37
CA ILE A 97 -116.97 29.60 57.43
C ILE A 97 -115.66 29.98 58.13
N ALA A 98 -115.71 30.51 59.35
CA ALA A 98 -114.53 30.84 60.15
C ALA A 98 -113.62 29.62 60.40
N LYS A 99 -114.20 28.47 60.80
CA LYS A 99 -113.44 27.21 60.96
C LYS A 99 -112.79 26.76 59.65
N ARG A 100 -113.52 26.85 58.53
CA ARG A 100 -113.00 26.48 57.20
C ARG A 100 -111.88 27.40 56.75
N SER A 101 -111.98 28.71 56.98
CA SER A 101 -110.92 29.68 56.69
C SER A 101 -109.65 29.37 57.47
N LEU A 102 -109.74 29.15 58.79
CA LEU A 102 -108.60 28.73 59.61
C LEU A 102 -107.97 27.40 59.16
N LEU A 103 -108.78 26.45 58.65
CA LEU A 103 -108.28 25.21 58.09
C LEU A 103 -107.55 25.42 56.75
N ILE A 104 -108.05 26.34 55.90
CA ILE A 104 -107.42 26.73 54.65
C ILE A 104 -106.08 27.43 54.92
N GLU A 105 -106.02 28.39 55.84
CA GLU A 105 -104.77 29.05 56.23
C GLU A 105 -103.72 28.04 56.74
N ARG A 106 -104.11 27.10 57.60
CA ARG A 106 -103.22 26.03 58.08
C ARG A 106 -102.72 25.14 56.94
N LYS A 107 -103.59 24.76 55.99
CA LYS A 107 -103.17 24.00 54.80
C LYS A 107 -102.26 24.82 53.89
N GLN A 108 -102.52 26.11 53.69
CA GLN A 108 -101.69 26.99 52.88
C GLN A 108 -100.30 27.20 53.52
N GLY A 109 -100.23 27.35 54.84
CA GLY A 109 -98.97 27.39 55.59
C GLY A 109 -98.14 26.11 55.40
N VAL A 110 -98.79 24.95 55.43
CA VAL A 110 -98.15 23.65 55.16
C VAL A 110 -97.69 23.53 53.69
N ILE A 111 -98.50 23.96 52.72
CA ILE A 111 -98.13 24.01 51.28
C ILE A 111 -96.92 24.92 51.08
N ASN A 112 -96.94 26.15 51.62
CA ASN A 112 -95.83 27.09 51.52
C ASN A 112 -94.53 26.51 52.12
N LEU A 113 -94.63 25.73 53.22
CA LEU A 113 -93.49 25.08 53.86
C LEU A 113 -92.93 23.92 53.01
N PHE A 114 -93.79 23.16 52.32
CA PHE A 114 -93.36 22.15 51.35
C PHE A 114 -92.76 22.77 50.08
N ASN A 115 -93.38 23.81 49.51
CA ASN A 115 -92.83 24.53 48.36
C ASN A 115 -91.43 25.07 48.65
N LYS A 116 -91.23 25.72 49.81
CA LYS A 116 -89.92 26.23 50.22
C LYS A 116 -88.87 25.12 50.45
N LYS A 117 -89.29 23.91 50.84
CA LYS A 117 -88.39 22.73 50.89
C LYS A 117 -88.04 22.22 49.49
N MET A 118 -89.01 22.22 48.56
CA MET A 118 -88.82 21.83 47.17
C MET A 118 -87.87 22.81 46.46
N GLU A 119 -88.07 24.12 46.59
CA GLU A 119 -87.17 25.17 46.11
C GLU A 119 -85.73 25.00 46.61
N MET A 120 -85.53 24.71 47.90
CA MET A 120 -84.20 24.43 48.45
C MET A 120 -83.56 23.17 47.85
N MET A 121 -84.34 22.09 47.67
CA MET A 121 -83.85 20.85 47.05
C MET A 121 -83.47 21.04 45.58
N ILE A 122 -84.25 21.83 44.82
CA ILE A 122 -83.97 22.19 43.42
C ILE A 122 -82.73 23.08 43.33
N SER A 123 -82.60 24.06 44.23
CA SER A 123 -81.45 24.97 44.29
C SER A 123 -80.15 24.22 44.57
N GLN A 124 -80.16 23.29 45.54
CA GLN A 124 -79.02 22.40 45.84
C GLN A 124 -78.67 21.44 44.69
N ARG A 125 -79.61 21.20 43.76
CA ARG A 125 -79.45 20.36 42.56
C ARG A 125 -79.09 21.15 41.29
N GLY A 126 -78.80 22.45 41.41
CA GLY A 126 -78.40 23.28 40.28
C GLY A 126 -79.56 23.71 39.37
N GLY A 127 -80.78 23.81 39.89
CA GLY A 127 -81.92 24.38 39.17
C GLY A 127 -82.67 23.44 38.22
N GLN A 128 -82.41 22.13 38.25
CA GLN A 128 -83.19 21.14 37.52
C GLN A 128 -83.98 20.24 38.50
N GLU A 129 -85.26 20.00 38.21
CA GLU A 129 -86.13 19.06 38.94
C GLU A 129 -85.78 17.61 38.59
N LEU A 130 -84.60 17.16 39.05
CA LEU A 130 -84.11 15.80 38.81
C LEU A 130 -84.15 14.97 40.09
N GLY A 131 -84.67 13.76 39.97
CA GLY A 131 -84.72 12.76 41.03
C GLY A 131 -83.32 12.36 41.53
N PRO A 132 -83.19 11.79 42.75
CA PRO A 132 -81.92 11.28 43.26
C PRO A 132 -81.23 10.34 42.28
N LEU A 133 -81.98 9.41 41.69
CA LEU A 133 -81.52 8.44 40.71
C LEU A 133 -81.04 9.09 39.40
N GLU A 134 -81.66 10.18 38.94
CA GLU A 134 -81.27 10.84 37.69
C GLU A 134 -79.96 11.62 37.84
N VAL A 135 -79.71 12.20 39.02
CA VAL A 135 -78.42 12.82 39.37
C VAL A 135 -77.33 11.74 39.46
N GLU A 136 -77.64 10.58 40.04
CA GLU A 136 -76.73 9.44 40.11
C GLU A 136 -76.44 8.82 38.73
N ILE A 137 -77.45 8.67 37.88
CA ILE A 137 -77.30 8.27 36.47
C ILE A 137 -76.42 9.27 35.73
N LYS A 138 -76.66 10.58 35.82
CA LYS A 138 -75.80 11.61 35.19
C LYS A 138 -74.35 11.54 35.68
N LYS A 139 -74.13 11.31 36.98
CA LYS A 139 -72.79 11.11 37.55
C LYS A 139 -72.11 9.86 37.00
N LEU A 140 -72.80 8.72 37.03
CA LEU A 140 -72.28 7.44 36.52
C LEU A 140 -72.01 7.50 35.01
N SER A 141 -72.89 8.11 34.22
CA SER A 141 -72.66 8.36 32.79
C SER A 141 -71.42 9.21 32.54
N LYS A 142 -71.18 10.26 33.33
CA LYS A 142 -69.96 11.08 33.22
C LYS A 142 -68.70 10.27 33.58
N GLN A 143 -68.76 9.43 34.62
CA GLN A 143 -67.64 8.56 35.00
C GLN A 143 -67.38 7.48 33.94
N ILE A 144 -68.42 6.88 33.36
CA ILE A 144 -68.32 5.95 32.22
C ILE A 144 -67.65 6.64 31.04
N GLU A 145 -68.02 7.88 30.72
CA GLU A 145 -67.41 8.61 29.60
C GLU A 145 -65.95 9.00 29.87
N GLU A 146 -65.60 9.37 31.11
CA GLU A 146 -64.22 9.58 31.53
C GLU A 146 -63.37 8.29 31.38
N TYR A 147 -63.89 7.14 31.82
CA TYR A 147 -63.24 5.84 31.62
C TYR A 147 -63.18 5.44 30.14
N ASN A 148 -64.21 5.70 29.33
CA ASN A 148 -64.20 5.46 27.88
C ASN A 148 -63.07 6.25 27.21
N LEU A 149 -62.92 7.53 27.55
CA LEU A 149 -61.84 8.38 27.03
C LEU A 149 -60.45 7.86 27.42
N ASP A 150 -60.27 7.37 28.65
CA ASP A 150 -59.00 6.77 29.08
C ASP A 150 -58.72 5.41 28.42
N VAL A 151 -59.73 4.56 28.24
CA VAL A 151 -59.63 3.32 27.44
C VAL A 151 -59.24 3.66 25.99
N MET A 152 -59.82 4.68 25.37
CA MET A 152 -59.43 5.13 24.03
C MET A 152 -57.98 5.68 23.98
N LYS A 153 -57.50 6.36 25.02
CA LYS A 153 -56.09 6.79 25.11
C LYS A 153 -55.16 5.57 25.21
N LEU A 154 -55.49 4.61 26.08
CA LEU A 154 -54.73 3.37 26.29
C LEU A 154 -54.70 2.50 25.03
N GLN A 155 -55.82 2.32 24.32
CA GLN A 155 -55.86 1.63 23.03
C GLN A 155 -54.99 2.33 21.97
N LYS A 156 -55.06 3.67 21.86
CA LYS A 156 -54.21 4.44 20.93
C LYS A 156 -52.73 4.35 21.28
N PHE A 157 -52.37 4.22 22.56
CA PHE A 157 -50.99 4.01 23.01
C PHE A 157 -50.52 2.57 22.73
N TRP A 158 -51.34 1.57 23.03
CA TRP A 158 -51.08 0.16 22.74
C TRP A 158 -50.89 -0.09 21.23
N LEU A 159 -51.73 0.49 20.37
CA LEU A 159 -51.58 0.39 18.91
C LEU A 159 -50.27 1.03 18.39
N LYS A 160 -49.77 2.09 19.04
CA LYS A 160 -48.45 2.66 18.72
C LYS A 160 -47.34 1.70 19.08
N LEU A 161 -47.34 1.17 20.31
CA LEU A 161 -46.37 0.17 20.77
C LEU A 161 -46.40 -1.10 19.92
N GLN A 162 -47.59 -1.58 19.52
CA GLN A 162 -47.73 -2.74 18.64
C GLN A 162 -47.13 -2.47 17.25
N LYS A 163 -47.38 -1.29 16.66
CA LYS A 163 -46.79 -0.89 15.38
C LYS A 163 -45.26 -0.79 15.45
N GLU A 164 -44.74 -0.26 16.55
CA GLU A 164 -43.30 -0.15 16.80
C GLU A 164 -42.66 -1.55 16.98
N LEU A 165 -43.29 -2.43 17.77
CA LEU A 165 -42.87 -3.83 17.94
C LEU A 165 -42.83 -4.58 16.61
N VAL A 166 -43.84 -4.41 15.75
CA VAL A 166 -43.88 -5.02 14.40
C VAL A 166 -42.74 -4.48 13.52
N LYS A 167 -42.48 -3.16 13.54
CA LYS A 167 -41.37 -2.54 12.81
C LYS A 167 -40.01 -3.10 13.27
N LEU A 168 -39.75 -3.14 14.58
CA LEU A 168 -38.52 -3.69 15.16
C LEU A 168 -38.36 -5.20 14.89
N THR A 169 -39.46 -5.94 14.79
CA THR A 169 -39.45 -7.37 14.43
C THR A 169 -39.03 -7.59 12.98
N GLY A 170 -39.53 -6.76 12.04
CA GLY A 170 -39.09 -6.77 10.65
C GLY A 170 -37.62 -6.39 10.49
N GLU A 171 -37.17 -5.31 11.14
CA GLU A 171 -35.77 -4.88 11.13
C GLU A 171 -34.81 -5.96 11.68
N ARG A 172 -35.23 -6.68 12.72
CA ARG A 172 -34.50 -7.86 13.25
C ARG A 172 -34.40 -8.97 12.20
N GLU A 173 -35.45 -9.22 11.43
CA GLU A 173 -35.48 -10.29 10.42
C GLU A 173 -34.62 -9.95 9.20
N GLU A 174 -34.64 -8.70 8.73
CA GLU A 174 -33.70 -8.19 7.73
C GLU A 174 -32.24 -8.31 8.21
N GLN A 175 -31.97 -7.94 9.47
CA GLN A 175 -30.64 -8.11 10.07
C GLN A 175 -30.21 -9.58 10.11
N LEU A 176 -31.09 -10.51 10.49
CA LEU A 176 -30.80 -11.95 10.50
C LEU A 176 -30.46 -12.50 9.10
N VAL A 177 -31.18 -12.06 8.07
CA VAL A 177 -30.87 -12.41 6.66
C VAL A 177 -29.50 -11.87 6.24
N SER A 178 -29.18 -10.62 6.59
CA SER A 178 -27.86 -10.03 6.31
C SER A 178 -26.71 -10.78 7.01
N LEU A 179 -26.94 -11.23 8.24
CA LEU A 179 -25.99 -11.96 9.07
C LEU A 179 -25.71 -13.36 8.50
N ASP A 180 -26.74 -14.06 8.00
CA ASP A 180 -26.58 -15.33 7.30
C ASP A 180 -25.82 -15.19 5.97
N MET A 181 -26.09 -14.13 5.19
CA MET A 181 -25.33 -13.82 3.97
C MET A 181 -23.84 -13.53 4.28
N LEU A 182 -23.55 -12.79 5.36
CA LEU A 182 -22.17 -12.56 5.81
C LEU A 182 -21.49 -13.84 6.30
N LYS A 183 -22.19 -14.74 7.00
CA LYS A 183 -21.68 -16.08 7.36
C LYS A 183 -21.34 -16.93 6.13
N LYS A 184 -22.19 -16.89 5.09
CA LYS A 184 -21.94 -17.57 3.81
C LYS A 184 -20.71 -16.99 3.09
N GLN A 185 -20.57 -15.67 3.03
CA GLN A 185 -19.37 -15.02 2.48
C GLN A 185 -18.11 -15.39 3.28
N SER A 186 -18.17 -15.36 4.61
CA SER A 186 -17.05 -15.70 5.49
C SER A 186 -16.58 -17.15 5.31
N THR A 187 -17.50 -18.10 5.19
CA THR A 187 -17.16 -19.52 4.96
C THR A 187 -16.60 -19.76 3.55
N ILE A 188 -17.10 -19.06 2.53
CA ILE A 188 -16.51 -19.07 1.18
C ILE A 188 -15.10 -18.50 1.18
N MET A 189 -14.85 -17.37 1.85
CA MET A 189 -13.52 -16.77 1.94
C MET A 189 -12.54 -17.67 2.73
N GLN A 190 -12.98 -18.29 3.83
CA GLN A 190 -12.17 -19.25 4.57
C GLN A 190 -11.84 -20.50 3.73
N GLN A 191 -12.78 -20.99 2.91
CA GLN A 191 -12.48 -22.09 1.97
C GLN A 191 -11.52 -21.66 0.86
N LYS A 192 -11.63 -20.45 0.31
CA LYS A 192 -10.66 -19.91 -0.67
C LYS A 192 -9.27 -19.81 -0.05
N LYS A 193 -9.17 -19.23 1.16
CA LYS A 193 -7.94 -19.14 1.95
C LYS A 193 -7.30 -20.51 2.12
N VAL A 194 -8.04 -21.50 2.62
CA VAL A 194 -7.51 -22.87 2.81
C VAL A 194 -7.11 -23.53 1.47
N ARG A 195 -7.79 -23.26 0.35
CA ARG A 195 -7.37 -23.80 -0.96
C ARG A 195 -6.01 -23.25 -1.41
N MET A 196 -5.80 -21.94 -1.30
CA MET A 196 -4.53 -21.27 -1.64
C MET A 196 -3.40 -21.65 -0.66
N GLU A 197 -3.67 -21.63 0.65
CA GLU A 197 -2.68 -21.92 1.69
C GLU A 197 -2.27 -23.40 1.76
N SER A 198 -3.22 -24.32 1.57
CA SER A 198 -3.04 -25.74 1.92
C SER A 198 -2.85 -26.68 0.73
N LYS A 199 -3.44 -26.39 -0.44
CA LYS A 199 -3.72 -27.48 -1.40
C LYS A 199 -2.81 -27.56 -2.63
N TYR A 200 -2.45 -26.47 -3.29
CA TYR A 200 -1.63 -26.53 -4.51
C TYR A 200 -0.54 -25.44 -4.56
N GLU A 201 -0.86 -24.20 -4.94
CA GLU A 201 0.10 -23.13 -5.30
C GLU A 201 1.31 -23.02 -4.37
N ILE A 202 1.13 -22.62 -3.09
CA ILE A 202 2.25 -22.41 -2.15
C ILE A 202 3.09 -23.67 -1.91
N GLN A 203 2.53 -24.87 -2.08
CA GLN A 203 3.26 -26.13 -1.90
C GLN A 203 3.89 -26.65 -3.20
N GLN A 204 3.31 -26.30 -4.35
CA GLN A 204 3.89 -26.52 -5.68
C GLN A 204 5.09 -25.60 -5.90
N GLU A 205 4.96 -24.29 -5.67
CA GLU A 205 6.05 -23.31 -5.73
C GLU A 205 7.23 -23.74 -4.84
N LYS A 206 6.97 -24.22 -3.62
CA LYS A 206 7.98 -24.76 -2.69
C LYS A 206 8.62 -26.08 -3.12
N ASN A 207 8.06 -26.77 -4.10
CA ASN A 207 8.67 -27.97 -4.69
C ASN A 207 9.47 -27.59 -5.94
N GLU A 208 8.89 -26.76 -6.82
CA GLU A 208 9.56 -26.19 -7.98
C GLU A 208 10.83 -25.41 -7.56
N GLN A 209 10.77 -24.62 -6.49
CA GLN A 209 11.95 -23.95 -5.92
C GLN A 209 13.04 -24.96 -5.51
N LYS A 210 12.70 -26.08 -4.86
CA LYS A 210 13.68 -27.10 -4.45
C LYS A 210 14.29 -27.81 -5.63
N ASP A 211 13.52 -28.04 -6.69
CA ASP A 211 14.03 -28.67 -7.91
C ASP A 211 14.91 -27.70 -8.71
N ILE A 212 14.58 -26.40 -8.75
CA ILE A 212 15.50 -25.35 -9.24
C ILE A 212 16.78 -25.31 -8.39
N GLU A 213 16.70 -25.33 -7.06
CA GLU A 213 17.87 -25.38 -6.16
C GLU A 213 18.74 -26.62 -6.41
N ARG A 214 18.13 -27.78 -6.68
CA ARG A 214 18.83 -29.01 -7.10
C ARG A 214 19.52 -28.85 -8.45
N HIS A 215 18.84 -28.29 -9.46
CA HIS A 215 19.42 -28.04 -10.78
C HIS A 215 20.58 -27.04 -10.72
N MET A 216 20.44 -25.96 -9.94
CA MET A 216 21.52 -25.00 -9.68
C MET A 216 22.72 -25.67 -8.98
N LYS A 217 22.49 -26.53 -7.98
CA LYS A 217 23.56 -27.26 -7.31
C LYS A 217 24.29 -28.23 -8.24
N ASN A 218 23.56 -28.93 -9.11
CA ASN A 218 24.17 -29.81 -10.12
C ASN A 218 25.03 -29.00 -11.09
N MET A 219 24.50 -27.89 -11.63
CA MET A 219 25.23 -26.99 -12.52
C MET A 219 26.48 -26.38 -11.85
N ALA A 220 26.42 -26.07 -10.56
CA ALA A 220 27.59 -25.62 -9.79
C ALA A 220 28.66 -26.72 -9.64
N ASN A 221 28.25 -27.99 -9.43
CA ASN A 221 29.18 -29.12 -9.43
C ASN A 221 29.81 -29.34 -10.81
N ASP A 222 29.03 -29.21 -11.89
CA ASP A 222 29.53 -29.36 -13.26
C ASP A 222 30.49 -28.22 -13.64
N LEU A 223 30.20 -26.97 -13.25
CA LEU A 223 31.13 -25.85 -13.40
C LEU A 223 32.43 -26.07 -12.61
N MET A 224 32.35 -26.59 -11.37
CA MET A 224 33.53 -26.95 -10.59
C MET A 224 34.36 -28.06 -11.27
N LYS A 225 33.69 -29.08 -11.83
CA LYS A 225 34.33 -30.16 -12.59
C LYS A 225 34.97 -29.66 -13.88
N ILE A 226 34.33 -28.75 -14.60
CA ILE A 226 34.89 -28.12 -15.80
C ILE A 226 36.12 -27.29 -15.44
N ASN A 227 36.08 -26.47 -14.38
CA ASN A 227 37.24 -25.71 -13.92
C ASN A 227 38.41 -26.61 -13.49
N LEU A 228 38.14 -27.73 -12.82
CA LEU A 228 39.18 -28.73 -12.49
C LEU A 228 39.80 -29.37 -13.74
N LEU A 229 38.99 -29.63 -14.78
CA LEU A 229 39.50 -30.13 -16.07
C LEU A 229 40.27 -29.07 -16.86
N ILE A 230 39.86 -27.81 -16.82
CA ILE A 230 40.58 -26.68 -17.42
C ILE A 230 41.95 -26.51 -16.75
N ASN A 231 41.99 -26.46 -15.42
CA ASN A 231 43.25 -26.36 -14.67
C ASN A 231 44.18 -27.52 -15.03
N LYS A 232 43.69 -28.77 -15.00
CA LYS A 232 44.50 -29.94 -15.35
C LYS A 232 44.95 -29.95 -16.81
N ASN A 233 44.15 -29.42 -17.74
CA ASN A 233 44.59 -29.27 -19.13
C ASN A 233 45.61 -28.13 -19.29
N GLY A 234 45.55 -27.09 -18.45
CA GLY A 234 46.59 -26.06 -18.32
C GLY A 234 47.90 -26.66 -17.81
N GLU A 235 47.87 -27.36 -16.68
CA GLU A 235 49.00 -28.11 -16.11
C GLU A 235 49.66 -29.03 -17.16
N ASN A 236 48.86 -29.88 -17.84
CA ASN A 236 49.35 -30.73 -18.92
C ASN A 236 49.96 -29.93 -20.10
N SER A 237 49.43 -28.75 -20.42
CA SER A 237 49.97 -27.91 -21.51
C SER A 237 51.29 -27.27 -21.10
N GLU A 238 51.38 -26.74 -19.88
CA GLU A 238 52.61 -26.18 -19.33
C GLU A 238 53.72 -27.24 -19.20
N GLU A 239 53.38 -28.48 -18.84
CA GLU A 239 54.33 -29.62 -18.85
C GLU A 239 54.81 -29.94 -20.28
N LEU A 240 53.93 -29.93 -21.28
CA LEU A 240 54.29 -30.17 -22.69
C LEU A 240 55.14 -29.04 -23.27
N ASP A 241 54.81 -27.77 -22.99
CA ASP A 241 55.56 -26.61 -23.46
C ASP A 241 56.94 -26.51 -22.78
N GLN A 242 57.05 -26.84 -21.50
CA GLN A 242 58.34 -27.02 -20.81
C GLN A 242 59.15 -28.17 -21.42
N GLY A 243 58.51 -29.32 -21.69
CA GLY A 243 59.17 -30.47 -22.34
C GLY A 243 59.69 -30.14 -23.74
N ASN A 244 58.89 -29.44 -24.56
CA ASN A 244 59.28 -28.95 -25.87
C ASN A 244 60.47 -27.97 -25.78
N SER A 245 60.42 -27.01 -24.85
CA SER A 245 61.50 -26.04 -24.63
C SER A 245 62.81 -26.71 -24.17
N ILE A 246 62.75 -27.73 -23.31
CA ILE A 246 63.92 -28.53 -22.93
C ILE A 246 64.47 -29.27 -24.14
N MET A 247 63.62 -29.94 -24.92
CA MET A 247 64.02 -30.71 -26.10
C MET A 247 64.62 -29.82 -27.20
N GLU A 248 64.07 -28.63 -27.45
CA GLU A 248 64.62 -27.63 -28.36
C GLU A 248 66.02 -27.18 -27.89
N ASN A 249 66.18 -26.89 -26.60
CA ASN A 249 67.48 -26.55 -26.02
C ASN A 249 68.50 -27.69 -26.16
N GLU A 250 68.08 -28.94 -26.06
CA GLU A 250 68.95 -30.11 -26.29
C GLU A 250 69.32 -30.30 -27.76
N PHE A 251 68.37 -30.13 -28.69
CA PHE A 251 68.67 -30.10 -30.13
C PHE A 251 69.64 -28.97 -30.49
N VAL A 252 69.45 -27.76 -29.97
CA VAL A 252 70.36 -26.62 -30.20
C VAL A 252 71.75 -26.86 -29.61
N ARG A 253 71.85 -27.51 -28.43
CA ARG A 253 73.15 -27.92 -27.86
C ARG A 253 73.85 -29.00 -28.71
N SER A 254 73.09 -29.96 -29.21
CA SER A 254 73.58 -31.05 -30.07
C SER A 254 74.05 -30.53 -31.42
N LEU A 255 73.26 -29.69 -32.08
CA LEU A 255 73.61 -28.99 -33.32
C LEU A 255 74.91 -28.18 -33.13
N LYS A 256 74.99 -27.36 -32.08
CA LYS A 256 76.20 -26.61 -31.74
C LYS A 256 77.40 -27.48 -31.37
N ALA A 257 77.23 -28.77 -31.08
CA ALA A 257 78.34 -29.71 -30.88
C ALA A 257 78.82 -30.27 -32.22
N ALA A 258 77.89 -30.70 -33.09
CA ALA A 258 78.20 -31.15 -34.45
C ALA A 258 78.81 -30.03 -35.32
N GLU A 259 78.35 -28.78 -35.16
CA GLU A 259 78.96 -27.60 -35.81
C GLU A 259 80.43 -27.43 -35.39
N ARG A 260 80.75 -27.57 -34.10
CA ARG A 260 82.13 -27.49 -33.59
C ARG A 260 82.99 -28.64 -34.09
N GLU A 261 82.47 -29.88 -34.07
CA GLU A 261 83.17 -31.04 -34.64
C GLU A 261 83.44 -30.84 -36.14
N SER A 262 82.48 -30.31 -36.90
CA SER A 262 82.66 -30.00 -38.32
C SER A 262 83.72 -28.92 -38.56
N ILE A 263 83.79 -27.88 -37.70
CA ILE A 263 84.84 -26.85 -37.77
C ILE A 263 86.22 -27.46 -37.45
N GLU A 264 86.34 -28.25 -36.39
CA GLU A 264 87.59 -28.94 -36.07
C GLU A 264 88.03 -29.90 -37.19
N MET A 265 87.10 -30.56 -37.87
CA MET A 265 87.40 -31.46 -38.99
C MET A 265 87.78 -30.70 -40.26
N GLN A 266 87.22 -29.52 -40.49
CA GLN A 266 87.68 -28.60 -41.54
C GLN A 266 89.10 -28.09 -41.24
N GLU A 267 89.38 -27.64 -40.02
CA GLU A 267 90.75 -27.23 -39.63
C GLU A 267 91.77 -28.37 -39.81
N LYS A 268 91.40 -29.62 -39.51
CA LYS A 268 92.26 -30.79 -39.75
C LYS A 268 92.49 -31.02 -41.25
N LEU A 269 91.47 -30.81 -42.09
CA LEU A 269 91.57 -30.89 -43.56
C LEU A 269 92.49 -29.79 -44.10
N ASP A 270 92.33 -28.54 -43.66
CA ASP A 270 93.12 -27.39 -44.11
C ASP A 270 94.60 -27.56 -43.76
N ARG A 271 94.92 -28.01 -42.54
CA ARG A 271 96.29 -28.35 -42.12
C ARG A 271 96.90 -29.45 -42.99
N LEU A 272 96.15 -30.51 -43.29
CA LEU A 272 96.58 -31.58 -44.22
C LEU A 272 96.74 -31.07 -45.66
N HIS A 273 96.00 -30.03 -46.06
CA HIS A 273 96.18 -29.36 -47.35
C HIS A 273 97.48 -28.57 -47.38
N GLU A 274 97.78 -27.78 -46.35
CA GLU A 274 99.07 -27.07 -46.23
C GLU A 274 100.25 -28.06 -46.21
N GLU A 275 100.14 -29.17 -45.47
CA GLU A 275 101.18 -30.21 -45.43
C GLU A 275 101.38 -30.86 -46.81
N LYS A 276 100.28 -31.16 -47.53
CA LYS A 276 100.33 -31.66 -48.91
C LYS A 276 100.99 -30.66 -49.85
N GLU A 277 100.67 -29.36 -49.77
CA GLU A 277 101.31 -28.33 -50.59
C GLU A 277 102.80 -28.14 -50.25
N ARG A 278 103.16 -28.14 -48.96
CA ARG A 278 104.57 -28.13 -48.52
C ARG A 278 105.34 -29.32 -49.08
N LEU A 279 104.75 -30.52 -49.05
CA LEU A 279 105.36 -31.73 -49.61
C LEU A 279 105.44 -31.70 -51.14
N LEU A 280 104.43 -31.17 -51.84
CA LEU A 280 104.47 -30.99 -53.30
C LEU A 280 105.55 -29.98 -53.72
N ASN A 281 105.66 -28.86 -53.02
CA ASN A 281 106.72 -27.87 -53.26
C ASN A 281 108.12 -28.47 -53.00
N SER A 282 108.27 -29.27 -51.94
CA SER A 282 109.52 -30.01 -51.68
C SER A 282 109.81 -31.07 -52.75
N LEU A 283 108.79 -31.72 -53.31
CA LEU A 283 108.94 -32.67 -54.41
C LEU A 283 109.44 -31.95 -55.67
N VAL A 284 108.80 -30.86 -56.07
CA VAL A 284 109.21 -30.06 -57.25
C VAL A 284 110.63 -29.52 -57.11
N GLU A 285 111.04 -29.08 -55.92
CA GLU A 285 112.44 -28.66 -55.67
C GLU A 285 113.42 -29.85 -55.80
N THR A 286 113.07 -31.03 -55.29
CA THR A 286 113.92 -32.23 -55.47
C THR A 286 113.96 -32.74 -56.91
N GLU A 287 112.86 -32.67 -57.66
CA GLU A 287 112.83 -32.92 -59.12
C GLU A 287 113.71 -31.91 -59.88
N HIS A 288 113.65 -30.62 -59.51
CA HIS A 288 114.50 -29.59 -60.07
C HIS A 288 116.00 -29.86 -59.79
N GLN A 289 116.34 -30.29 -58.57
CA GLN A 289 117.70 -30.70 -58.22
C GLN A 289 118.15 -31.95 -58.98
N ILE A 290 117.28 -32.94 -59.17
CA ILE A 290 117.55 -34.12 -60.01
C ILE A 290 117.86 -33.68 -61.44
N MET A 291 117.03 -32.84 -62.06
CA MET A 291 117.25 -32.30 -63.40
C MET A 291 118.57 -31.50 -63.50
N GLN A 292 118.94 -30.73 -62.46
CA GLN A 292 120.26 -30.07 -62.41
C GLN A 292 121.40 -31.10 -62.38
N TRP A 293 121.29 -32.17 -61.61
CA TRP A 293 122.30 -33.23 -61.54
C TRP A 293 122.39 -34.04 -62.83
N GLU A 294 121.27 -34.37 -63.46
CA GLU A 294 121.23 -35.01 -64.78
C GLU A 294 121.91 -34.15 -65.84
N LYS A 295 121.65 -32.83 -65.85
CA LYS A 295 122.34 -31.88 -66.74
C LYS A 295 123.83 -31.80 -66.46
N ARG A 296 124.27 -31.82 -65.19
CA ARG A 296 125.70 -31.90 -64.81
C ARG A 296 126.34 -33.21 -65.27
N ILE A 297 125.64 -34.33 -65.12
CA ILE A 297 126.11 -35.66 -65.56
C ILE A 297 126.19 -35.73 -67.09
N GLN A 298 125.22 -35.14 -67.80
CA GLN A 298 125.21 -35.08 -69.26
C GLN A 298 126.37 -34.21 -69.78
N LEU A 299 126.57 -33.01 -69.23
CA LEU A 299 127.74 -32.18 -69.54
C LEU A 299 129.06 -32.90 -69.21
N ALA A 300 129.14 -33.67 -68.11
CA ALA A 300 130.33 -34.45 -67.78
C ALA A 300 130.56 -35.63 -68.75
N LYS A 301 129.50 -36.25 -69.29
CA LYS A 301 129.59 -37.25 -70.37
C LYS A 301 130.04 -36.62 -71.69
N GLU A 302 129.49 -35.46 -72.04
CA GLU A 302 129.83 -34.71 -73.26
C GLU A 302 131.27 -34.18 -73.22
N MET A 303 131.71 -33.58 -72.10
CA MET A 303 133.10 -33.18 -71.89
C MET A 303 134.05 -34.37 -71.94
N ARG A 304 133.67 -35.53 -71.38
CA ARG A 304 134.46 -36.76 -71.51
C ARG A 304 134.54 -37.23 -72.96
N ALA A 305 133.42 -37.30 -73.68
CA ALA A 305 133.39 -37.69 -75.09
C ALA A 305 134.15 -36.71 -76.01
N ALA A 306 134.20 -35.43 -75.66
CA ALA A 306 135.02 -34.42 -76.34
C ALA A 306 136.53 -34.62 -76.10
N VAL A 307 136.93 -35.01 -74.88
CA VAL A 307 138.33 -35.34 -74.53
C VAL A 307 138.76 -36.68 -75.12
N ASP A 308 137.89 -37.68 -75.11
CA ASP A 308 138.13 -39.01 -75.70
C ASP A 308 137.99 -39.01 -77.23
N SER A 309 137.59 -37.89 -77.85
CA SER A 309 137.46 -37.73 -79.30
C SER A 309 138.78 -38.01 -80.01
N GLU A 310 138.75 -38.85 -81.05
CA GLU A 310 139.95 -39.22 -81.81
C GLU A 310 140.65 -38.02 -82.47
N THR A 311 139.99 -36.87 -82.58
CA THR A 311 140.56 -35.58 -83.00
C THR A 311 141.89 -35.28 -82.27
N GLY A 312 141.92 -35.43 -80.94
CA GLY A 312 143.15 -35.26 -80.15
C GLY A 312 144.08 -36.48 -80.20
N GLN A 313 143.53 -37.70 -80.30
CA GLN A 313 144.37 -38.90 -80.38
C GLN A 313 145.14 -39.00 -81.69
N GLY A 314 144.63 -38.51 -82.81
CA GLY A 314 145.34 -38.47 -84.09
C GLY A 314 146.66 -37.69 -83.98
N GLU A 315 146.59 -36.48 -83.43
CA GLU A 315 147.76 -35.63 -83.18
C GLU A 315 148.71 -36.26 -82.16
N ILE A 316 148.20 -36.83 -81.07
CA ILE A 316 149.04 -37.51 -80.06
C ILE A 316 149.72 -38.76 -80.63
N ARG A 317 149.06 -39.54 -81.51
CA ARG A 317 149.66 -40.68 -82.21
C ARG A 317 150.75 -40.22 -83.18
N ALA A 318 150.52 -39.13 -83.92
CA ALA A 318 151.52 -38.53 -84.82
C ALA A 318 152.73 -37.94 -84.06
N MET A 319 152.50 -37.25 -82.95
CA MET A 319 153.56 -36.79 -82.06
C MET A 319 154.34 -37.97 -81.47
N ARG A 320 153.69 -39.07 -81.10
CA ARG A 320 154.40 -40.29 -80.62
C ARG A 320 155.25 -40.94 -81.70
N THR A 321 154.82 -41.00 -82.97
CA THR A 321 155.64 -41.57 -84.05
C THR A 321 156.82 -40.68 -84.40
N GLU A 322 156.67 -39.35 -84.42
CA GLU A 322 157.81 -38.44 -84.63
C GLU A 322 158.74 -38.39 -83.40
N ILE A 323 158.23 -38.48 -82.17
CA ILE A 323 159.06 -38.68 -80.97
C ILE A 323 159.85 -39.98 -81.07
N HIS A 324 159.24 -41.09 -81.52
CA HIS A 324 159.96 -42.35 -81.68
C HIS A 324 161.02 -42.28 -82.79
N ARG A 325 160.72 -41.59 -83.90
CA ARG A 325 161.69 -41.28 -84.96
C ARG A 325 162.85 -40.41 -84.43
N MET A 326 162.55 -39.42 -83.58
CA MET A 326 163.55 -38.62 -82.88
C MET A 326 164.36 -39.44 -81.87
N GLN A 327 163.76 -40.42 -81.18
CA GLN A 327 164.46 -41.35 -80.29
C GLN A 327 165.42 -42.27 -81.06
N VAL A 328 165.01 -42.79 -82.22
CA VAL A 328 165.89 -43.55 -83.12
C VAL A 328 167.03 -42.67 -83.63
N ARG A 329 166.73 -41.42 -84.04
CA ARG A 329 167.74 -40.43 -84.46
C ARG A 329 168.68 -40.04 -83.31
N TYR A 330 168.18 -39.95 -82.09
CA TYR A 330 168.95 -39.72 -80.87
C TYR A 330 169.84 -40.92 -80.53
N GLY A 331 169.36 -42.16 -80.70
CA GLY A 331 170.16 -43.38 -80.56
C GLY A 331 171.25 -43.54 -81.62
N GLN A 332 171.05 -42.96 -82.81
CA GLN A 332 172.11 -42.83 -83.83
C GLN A 332 173.10 -41.72 -83.44
N LEU A 333 172.61 -40.57 -82.96
CA LEU A 333 173.44 -39.47 -82.47
C LEU A 333 174.29 -39.89 -81.26
N THR A 334 173.77 -40.63 -80.28
CA THR A 334 174.55 -41.05 -79.12
C THR A 334 175.65 -42.04 -79.49
N LYS A 335 175.45 -42.90 -80.50
CA LYS A 335 176.54 -43.73 -81.04
C LYS A 335 177.61 -42.92 -81.79
N GLN A 336 177.24 -41.81 -82.42
CA GLN A 336 178.21 -40.84 -82.94
C GLN A 336 178.88 -40.04 -81.81
N GLN A 337 178.14 -39.73 -80.74
CA GLN A 337 178.60 -38.99 -79.57
C GLN A 337 179.58 -39.82 -78.73
N GLU A 338 179.39 -41.13 -78.54
CA GLU A 338 180.37 -42.01 -77.90
C GLU A 338 181.67 -42.10 -78.68
N LYS A 339 181.61 -42.02 -80.02
CA LYS A 339 182.81 -41.91 -80.86
C LYS A 339 183.50 -40.56 -80.63
N MET A 340 182.72 -39.48 -80.72
CA MET A 340 183.18 -38.10 -80.51
C MET A 340 183.65 -37.83 -79.07
N ILE A 341 183.16 -38.53 -78.04
CA ILE A 341 183.56 -38.36 -76.63
C ILE A 341 185.03 -38.76 -76.44
N ARG A 342 185.48 -39.85 -77.06
CA ARG A 342 186.90 -40.26 -77.03
C ARG A 342 187.81 -39.21 -77.70
N ASP A 343 187.31 -38.53 -78.73
CA ASP A 343 188.02 -37.43 -79.40
C ASP A 343 187.91 -36.11 -78.61
N MET A 344 186.84 -35.93 -77.82
CA MET A 344 186.52 -34.73 -77.03
C MET A 344 187.26 -34.69 -75.68
N GLU A 345 187.54 -35.85 -75.08
CA GLU A 345 188.41 -35.99 -73.90
C GLU A 345 189.81 -35.41 -74.13
N ALA A 346 190.29 -35.39 -75.38
CA ALA A 346 191.54 -34.73 -75.78
C ALA A 346 191.41 -33.21 -76.05
N ALA A 347 190.19 -32.69 -76.20
CA ALA A 347 189.93 -31.35 -76.73
C ALA A 347 189.40 -30.33 -75.71
N VAL A 348 188.58 -30.74 -74.74
CA VAL A 348 187.88 -29.83 -73.81
C VAL A 348 188.75 -29.42 -72.60
N ALA A 349 190.08 -29.46 -72.76
CA ALA A 349 191.04 -28.91 -71.80
C ALA A 349 191.01 -27.36 -71.72
N ARG A 350 190.27 -26.67 -72.61
CA ARG A 350 190.18 -25.20 -72.64
C ARG A 350 188.81 -24.69 -73.12
N ARG A 351 188.18 -23.90 -72.24
CA ARG A 351 187.26 -22.77 -72.52
C ARG A 351 185.83 -23.13 -72.96
N GLU A 352 184.78 -22.77 -72.21
CA GLU A 352 184.25 -21.43 -71.85
C GLU A 352 183.43 -20.81 -73.03
N THR A 353 182.28 -20.09 -72.88
CA THR A 353 181.37 -19.81 -71.74
C THR A 353 180.18 -18.91 -72.21
N ILE A 354 178.90 -19.19 -71.81
CA ILE A 354 177.76 -18.21 -71.65
C ILE A 354 177.18 -17.53 -72.95
N LEU A 355 175.94 -16.98 -73.11
CA LEU A 355 174.60 -17.01 -72.44
C LEU A 355 173.60 -16.06 -73.21
N VAL A 356 172.29 -16.02 -72.85
CA VAL A 356 171.30 -14.87 -72.89
C VAL A 356 170.14 -14.80 -73.95
N ARG A 357 168.89 -14.57 -73.46
CA ARG A 357 167.62 -13.99 -74.02
C ARG A 357 166.67 -14.75 -75.01
N GLY A 358 165.34 -14.48 -75.04
CA GLY A 358 164.47 -13.65 -74.16
C GLY A 358 163.00 -13.29 -74.62
N GLU A 359 162.11 -12.93 -73.65
CA GLU A 359 160.78 -12.19 -73.67
C GLU A 359 159.56 -12.62 -74.58
N GLY A 360 158.24 -12.31 -74.39
CA GLY A 360 157.37 -11.66 -73.34
C GLY A 360 155.84 -11.41 -73.72
N GLN A 361 154.95 -10.98 -72.78
CA GLN A 361 153.47 -10.64 -72.86
C GLN A 361 152.41 -11.81 -72.90
N SER A 362 151.03 -11.71 -72.88
CA SER A 362 149.88 -10.72 -72.86
C SER A 362 148.55 -11.46 -72.40
N LYS A 363 147.23 -11.05 -72.25
CA LYS A 363 146.32 -9.84 -72.31
C LYS A 363 144.89 -10.16 -71.67
N ALA A 364 143.84 -9.29 -71.69
CA ALA A 364 142.50 -9.47 -70.99
C ALA A 364 141.29 -8.59 -71.48
N ASP A 365 139.98 -8.84 -71.08
CA ASP A 365 138.87 -7.80 -70.94
C ASP A 365 137.42 -8.17 -70.38
N LYS A 366 136.75 -7.21 -69.66
CA LYS A 366 135.27 -6.82 -69.44
C LYS A 366 134.11 -7.83 -69.06
N HIS A 367 132.82 -7.47 -68.71
CA HIS A 367 132.09 -6.41 -67.90
C HIS A 367 130.50 -6.55 -67.90
N VAL A 368 129.70 -5.77 -67.09
CA VAL A 368 128.27 -5.23 -67.26
C VAL A 368 127.11 -5.51 -66.21
N LEU A 369 126.70 -4.47 -65.44
CA LEU A 369 125.36 -4.05 -64.84
C LEU A 369 124.58 -4.97 -63.81
N SER A 370 123.40 -4.68 -63.16
CA SER A 370 122.25 -3.74 -63.37
C SER A 370 121.40 -3.32 -62.09
N LEU A 371 120.08 -2.97 -62.20
CA LEU A 371 119.12 -2.32 -61.24
C LEU A 371 117.90 -3.21 -60.81
N SER A 372 116.96 -2.92 -59.87
CA SER A 372 116.06 -1.74 -59.64
C SER A 372 115.32 -1.75 -58.26
N ASN A 373 114.36 -0.83 -57.99
CA ASN A 373 113.81 -0.51 -56.65
C ASN A 373 112.31 -0.06 -56.62
N GLY A 374 111.55 -0.39 -55.55
CA GLY A 374 110.41 0.38 -54.99
C GLY A 374 108.94 0.14 -55.45
N HIS A 375 107.98 0.13 -54.51
CA HIS A 375 106.76 1.00 -54.44
C HIS A 375 105.82 0.66 -53.25
N LEU A 376 105.23 1.69 -52.62
CA LEU A 376 104.14 1.65 -51.61
C LEU A 376 103.34 2.96 -51.71
N ALA A 377 102.03 2.93 -52.05
CA ALA A 377 101.06 4.03 -51.85
C ALA A 377 99.65 3.76 -52.45
N GLU A 378 98.85 2.80 -51.96
CA GLU A 378 97.47 2.62 -52.50
C GLU A 378 96.36 2.17 -51.50
N ASP A 379 96.69 1.90 -50.24
CA ASP A 379 95.74 1.31 -49.27
C ASP A 379 95.08 2.34 -48.32
N CYS A 380 95.72 3.46 -48.05
CA CYS A 380 95.24 4.43 -47.05
C CYS A 380 93.98 5.22 -47.45
N SER A 381 93.63 5.28 -48.74
CA SER A 381 92.48 6.06 -49.24
C SER A 381 91.15 5.29 -49.14
N LYS A 382 91.16 3.98 -49.38
CA LYS A 382 89.96 3.12 -49.36
C LYS A 382 89.37 3.03 -47.95
N ALA A 383 90.23 2.76 -46.96
CA ALA A 383 89.84 2.64 -45.55
C ALA A 383 89.14 3.89 -44.99
N ILE A 384 89.50 5.10 -45.44
CA ILE A 384 88.84 6.34 -45.01
C ILE A 384 87.41 6.40 -45.55
N THR A 385 87.22 6.12 -46.85
CA THR A 385 85.87 6.12 -47.45
C THR A 385 84.95 5.02 -46.89
N GLU A 386 85.49 3.89 -46.45
CA GLU A 386 84.73 2.83 -45.78
C GLU A 386 84.28 3.27 -44.37
N LEU A 387 85.14 3.94 -43.61
CA LEU A 387 84.81 4.50 -42.29
C LEU A 387 83.76 5.62 -42.37
N GLU A 388 83.83 6.51 -43.36
CA GLU A 388 82.82 7.56 -43.57
C GLU A 388 81.44 6.97 -43.91
N ASN A 389 81.39 5.92 -44.73
CA ASN A 389 80.14 5.21 -45.03
C ASN A 389 79.60 4.43 -43.82
N ALA A 390 80.47 3.82 -43.00
CA ALA A 390 80.08 3.21 -41.73
C ALA A 390 79.54 4.25 -40.73
N GLN A 391 80.16 5.43 -40.64
CA GLN A 391 79.70 6.53 -39.78
C GLN A 391 78.31 7.06 -40.22
N ASN A 392 78.10 7.27 -41.52
CA ASN A 392 76.83 7.77 -42.04
C ASN A 392 75.68 6.76 -41.87
N SER A 393 75.93 5.47 -42.13
CA SER A 393 74.94 4.41 -41.91
C SER A 393 74.61 4.21 -40.42
N LEU A 394 75.61 4.29 -39.53
CA LEU A 394 75.41 4.27 -38.08
C LEU A 394 74.62 5.49 -37.59
N SER A 395 74.88 6.69 -38.13
CA SER A 395 74.15 7.92 -37.80
C SER A 395 72.68 7.86 -38.22
N ASN A 396 72.39 7.34 -39.42
CA ASN A 396 71.01 7.13 -39.87
C ASN A 396 70.29 6.09 -39.00
N GLY A 397 70.96 4.97 -38.67
CA GLY A 397 70.43 3.98 -37.74
C GLY A 397 70.15 4.56 -36.34
N LEU A 398 71.01 5.43 -35.82
CA LEU A 398 70.79 6.13 -34.56
C LEU A 398 69.53 7.01 -34.61
N LEU A 399 69.34 7.76 -35.70
CA LEU A 399 68.17 8.61 -35.92
C LEU A 399 66.87 7.80 -35.98
N GLU A 400 66.84 6.68 -36.71
CA GLU A 400 65.70 5.77 -36.75
C GLU A 400 65.36 5.19 -35.37
N LYS A 401 66.37 4.79 -34.59
CA LYS A 401 66.15 4.31 -33.21
C LYS A 401 65.62 5.43 -32.32
N GLN A 402 66.14 6.65 -32.44
CA GLN A 402 65.65 7.80 -31.65
C GLN A 402 64.21 8.16 -32.01
N GLN A 403 63.84 8.17 -33.29
CA GLN A 403 62.46 8.35 -33.73
C GLN A 403 61.55 7.25 -33.17
N ARG A 404 61.96 5.98 -33.25
CA ARG A 404 61.19 4.83 -32.73
C ARG A 404 61.06 4.84 -31.19
N VAL A 405 62.06 5.35 -30.47
CA VAL A 405 61.95 5.60 -29.03
C VAL A 405 60.95 6.73 -28.75
N SER A 406 60.94 7.80 -29.54
CA SER A 406 59.96 8.89 -29.36
C SER A 406 58.52 8.46 -29.65
N SER A 407 58.28 7.61 -30.66
CA SER A 407 56.93 7.08 -30.93
C SER A 407 56.45 6.14 -29.83
N LEU A 408 57.33 5.25 -29.34
CA LEU A 408 57.02 4.37 -28.20
C LEU A 408 56.80 5.17 -26.91
N HIS A 409 57.50 6.29 -26.71
CA HIS A 409 57.28 7.16 -25.56
C HIS A 409 55.88 7.78 -25.57
N ILE A 410 55.44 8.32 -26.72
CA ILE A 410 54.08 8.86 -26.89
C ILE A 410 53.02 7.76 -26.70
N GLU A 411 53.26 6.56 -27.23
CA GLU A 411 52.37 5.40 -27.04
C GLU A 411 52.26 5.02 -25.55
N CYS A 412 53.38 5.00 -24.81
CA CYS A 412 53.38 4.80 -23.36
C CYS A 412 52.67 5.92 -22.59
N GLU A 413 52.76 7.18 -23.02
CA GLU A 413 52.01 8.29 -22.39
C GLU A 413 50.50 8.15 -22.61
N VAL A 414 50.05 7.84 -23.83
CA VAL A 414 48.64 7.58 -24.15
C VAL A 414 48.11 6.41 -23.33
N LEU A 415 48.80 5.27 -23.33
CA LEU A 415 48.43 4.10 -22.52
C LEU A 415 48.41 4.40 -21.02
N SER A 416 49.27 5.29 -20.54
CA SER A 416 49.24 5.74 -19.13
C SER A 416 47.99 6.58 -18.83
N THR A 417 47.57 7.47 -19.74
CA THR A 417 46.33 8.23 -19.58
C THR A 417 45.07 7.35 -19.68
N ASP A 418 45.06 6.35 -20.56
CA ASP A 418 43.97 5.37 -20.65
C ASP A 418 43.88 4.51 -19.38
N LEU A 419 45.02 4.11 -18.80
CA LEU A 419 45.08 3.40 -17.52
C LEU A 419 44.57 4.26 -16.35
N GLU A 420 44.90 5.56 -16.29
CA GLU A 420 44.31 6.48 -15.30
C GLU A 420 42.77 6.56 -15.46
N HIS A 421 42.28 6.76 -16.69
CA HIS A 421 40.84 6.87 -16.99
C HIS A 421 40.06 5.57 -16.67
N LEU A 422 40.60 4.41 -17.04
CA LEU A 422 40.03 3.11 -16.71
C LEU A 422 40.05 2.83 -15.20
N GLN A 423 41.09 3.27 -14.48
CA GLN A 423 41.16 3.14 -13.02
C GLN A 423 40.09 4.00 -12.33
N ASP A 424 39.84 5.22 -12.81
CA ASP A 424 38.79 6.08 -12.25
C ASP A 424 37.39 5.60 -12.62
N THR A 425 37.15 5.13 -13.85
CA THR A 425 35.90 4.47 -14.23
C THR A 425 35.61 3.26 -13.32
N LYS A 426 36.62 2.44 -13.02
CA LYS A 426 36.53 1.33 -12.08
C LYS A 426 36.20 1.78 -10.65
N ARG A 427 36.78 2.90 -10.18
CA ARG A 427 36.48 3.49 -8.87
C ARG A 427 35.06 4.05 -8.78
N TRP A 428 34.59 4.74 -9.83
CA TRP A 428 33.22 5.25 -9.91
C TRP A 428 32.21 4.11 -9.84
N ASN A 429 32.34 3.09 -10.71
CA ASN A 429 31.45 1.93 -10.75
C ASN A 429 31.42 1.18 -9.41
N LEU A 430 32.56 1.06 -8.72
CA LEU A 430 32.62 0.49 -7.37
C LEU A 430 31.83 1.34 -6.35
N SER A 431 31.94 2.67 -6.41
CA SER A 431 31.20 3.58 -5.53
C SER A 431 29.68 3.49 -5.75
N GLU A 432 29.23 3.34 -7.01
CA GLU A 432 27.82 3.14 -7.33
C GLU A 432 27.32 1.78 -6.86
N ILE A 433 28.08 0.71 -7.07
CA ILE A 433 27.74 -0.64 -6.55
C ILE A 433 27.58 -0.60 -5.03
N VAL A 434 28.47 0.08 -4.30
CA VAL A 434 28.36 0.25 -2.84
C VAL A 434 27.11 1.07 -2.46
N ALA A 435 26.77 2.12 -3.22
CA ALA A 435 25.55 2.90 -3.02
C ALA A 435 24.27 2.06 -3.27
N TYR A 436 24.23 1.26 -4.35
CA TYR A 436 23.12 0.36 -4.65
C TYR A 436 22.97 -0.76 -3.62
N GLN A 437 24.06 -1.39 -3.17
CA GLN A 437 24.03 -2.37 -2.07
C GLN A 437 23.55 -1.74 -0.76
N THR A 438 23.90 -0.49 -0.48
CA THR A 438 23.45 0.25 0.72
C THR A 438 21.95 0.58 0.62
N ARG A 439 21.47 1.05 -0.54
CA ARG A 439 20.05 1.24 -0.84
C ARG A 439 19.26 -0.08 -0.71
N GLN A 440 19.80 -1.19 -1.22
CA GLN A 440 19.20 -2.52 -1.08
C GLN A 440 19.08 -2.95 0.40
N LYS A 441 20.13 -2.75 1.20
CA LYS A 441 20.10 -3.02 2.66
C LYS A 441 19.04 -2.18 3.37
N HIS A 442 18.88 -0.91 3.00
CA HIS A 442 17.83 -0.05 3.56
C HIS A 442 16.41 -0.48 3.15
N LEU A 443 16.20 -0.83 1.86
CA LEU A 443 14.91 -1.33 1.37
C LEU A 443 14.54 -2.68 2.00
N GLN A 444 15.50 -3.58 2.18
CA GLN A 444 15.31 -4.85 2.88
C GLN A 444 14.98 -4.61 4.37
N ALA A 445 15.70 -3.72 5.05
CA ALA A 445 15.38 -3.34 6.43
C ALA A 445 13.99 -2.69 6.56
N ALA A 446 13.49 -1.99 5.52
CA ALA A 446 12.14 -1.43 5.50
C ALA A 446 11.08 -2.52 5.32
N LYS A 447 11.30 -3.48 4.40
CA LYS A 447 10.48 -4.69 4.25
C LYS A 447 10.41 -5.51 5.54
N ASP A 448 11.52 -5.60 6.27
CA ASP A 448 11.62 -6.32 7.55
C ASP A 448 11.11 -5.51 8.77
N GLY A 449 10.57 -4.31 8.56
CA GLY A 449 10.04 -3.44 9.64
C GLY A 449 11.10 -2.85 10.58
N LYS A 450 12.39 -3.00 10.26
CA LYS A 450 13.54 -2.60 11.10
C LYS A 450 14.13 -1.24 10.72
N TYR A 451 13.72 -0.65 9.60
CA TYR A 451 14.27 0.61 9.11
C TYR A 451 13.81 1.81 9.95
N LYS A 452 14.77 2.50 10.57
CA LYS A 452 14.53 3.73 11.34
C LYS A 452 14.47 4.92 10.38
N LEU A 453 13.25 5.36 10.05
CA LEU A 453 13.01 6.61 9.33
C LEU A 453 13.73 7.79 10.00
N LEU A 454 14.68 8.39 9.27
CA LEU A 454 15.46 9.56 9.69
C LEU A 454 14.60 10.82 9.69
N CYS A 455 13.87 11.05 8.60
CA CYS A 455 12.79 12.05 8.51
C CYS A 455 11.44 11.35 8.66
N ARG A 456 10.57 11.86 9.55
CA ARG A 456 9.23 11.30 9.82
C ARG A 456 8.09 12.05 9.14
N SER A 457 8.36 13.19 8.52
CA SER A 457 7.38 13.98 7.77
C SER A 457 8.02 14.58 6.53
N GLU A 458 7.21 14.71 5.48
CA GLU A 458 7.62 15.22 4.18
C GLU A 458 8.28 16.61 4.21
N PRO A 459 7.77 17.64 4.92
CA PRO A 459 8.45 18.94 4.99
C PRO A 459 9.83 18.87 5.67
N VAL A 460 10.05 17.94 6.60
CA VAL A 460 11.36 17.74 7.23
C VAL A 460 12.33 17.03 6.28
N MET A 461 11.83 16.09 5.46
CA MET A 461 12.62 15.48 4.39
C MET A 461 13.08 16.53 3.37
N ARG A 462 12.16 17.36 2.85
CA ARG A 462 12.50 18.41 1.88
C ARG A 462 13.53 19.41 2.45
N LEU A 463 13.39 19.79 3.72
CA LEU A 463 14.33 20.69 4.40
C LEU A 463 15.71 20.06 4.62
N ASP A 464 15.81 18.77 4.92
CA ASP A 464 17.10 18.10 5.05
C ASP A 464 17.76 17.87 3.68
N GLN A 465 16.98 17.49 2.65
CA GLN A 465 17.47 17.40 1.27
C GLN A 465 18.08 18.72 0.81
N GLN A 466 17.35 19.84 0.96
CA GLN A 466 17.84 21.18 0.59
C GLN A 466 19.15 21.53 1.34
N LYS A 467 19.28 21.16 2.62
CA LYS A 467 20.52 21.32 3.37
C LYS A 467 21.68 20.48 2.84
N GLN A 468 21.43 19.27 2.32
CA GLN A 468 22.50 18.49 1.68
C GLN A 468 22.86 19.08 0.31
N GLU A 469 21.90 19.56 -0.48
CA GLU A 469 22.15 20.26 -1.75
C GLU A 469 22.99 21.53 -1.54
N ASP A 470 22.63 22.39 -0.58
CA ASP A 470 23.38 23.62 -0.29
C ASP A 470 24.80 23.33 0.23
N ARG A 471 24.98 22.23 0.97
CA ARG A 471 26.32 21.73 1.36
C ARG A 471 27.11 21.22 0.17
N LEU A 472 26.50 20.48 -0.76
CA LEU A 472 27.15 20.01 -1.98
C LEU A 472 27.56 21.17 -2.90
N ARG A 473 26.69 22.18 -3.07
CA ARG A 473 27.00 23.44 -3.78
C ARG A 473 28.19 24.16 -3.13
N THR A 474 28.18 24.29 -1.81
CA THR A 474 29.28 24.92 -1.05
C THR A 474 30.60 24.15 -1.22
N ILE A 475 30.56 22.82 -1.14
CA ILE A 475 31.75 21.96 -1.34
C ILE A 475 32.26 22.09 -2.78
N ASN A 476 31.39 22.14 -3.80
CA ASN A 476 31.85 22.28 -5.18
C ASN A 476 32.50 23.65 -5.46
N ILE A 477 31.98 24.73 -4.87
CA ILE A 477 32.62 26.05 -4.90
C ILE A 477 34.02 26.00 -4.28
N ILE A 478 34.17 25.37 -3.12
CA ILE A 478 35.48 25.19 -2.46
C ILE A 478 36.42 24.34 -3.33
N VAL A 479 35.92 23.26 -3.94
CA VAL A 479 36.73 22.41 -4.85
C VAL A 479 37.23 23.21 -6.06
N HIS A 480 36.38 24.03 -6.70
CA HIS A 480 36.83 24.90 -7.79
C HIS A 480 37.81 26.00 -7.34
N GLN A 481 37.64 26.57 -6.14
CA GLN A 481 38.60 27.53 -5.59
C GLN A 481 39.97 26.87 -5.36
N VAL A 482 40.01 25.69 -4.73
CA VAL A 482 41.26 24.94 -4.51
C VAL A 482 41.87 24.42 -5.82
N GLN A 483 41.07 24.10 -6.84
CA GLN A 483 41.55 23.81 -8.20
C GLN A 483 42.29 25.00 -8.84
N GLN A 484 41.82 26.24 -8.60
CA GLN A 484 42.45 27.46 -9.13
C GLN A 484 43.69 27.85 -8.32
N GLU A 485 43.65 27.72 -6.99
CA GLU A 485 44.77 28.04 -6.10
C GLU A 485 45.93 27.03 -6.20
N TYR A 486 45.65 25.74 -6.46
CA TYR A 486 46.65 24.67 -6.47
C TYR A 486 46.62 23.81 -7.76
N PRO A 487 47.10 24.32 -8.90
CA PRO A 487 47.14 23.58 -10.18
C PRO A 487 47.84 22.21 -10.09
N GLN A 488 48.82 22.07 -9.19
CA GLN A 488 49.53 20.80 -8.95
C GLN A 488 48.58 19.66 -8.51
N HIS A 489 47.46 19.97 -7.88
CA HIS A 489 46.45 19.01 -7.41
C HIS A 489 45.24 18.88 -8.36
N GLN A 490 45.23 19.64 -9.46
CA GLN A 490 44.09 19.72 -10.39
C GLN A 490 43.67 18.33 -10.92
N ARG A 491 44.61 17.43 -11.25
CA ARG A 491 44.31 16.06 -11.69
C ARG A 491 43.52 15.22 -10.68
N VAL A 492 43.65 15.50 -9.38
CA VAL A 492 42.92 14.79 -8.30
C VAL A 492 41.61 15.50 -8.00
N LEU A 493 41.64 16.83 -7.93
CA LEU A 493 40.48 17.66 -7.61
C LEU A 493 39.44 17.69 -8.74
N HIS A 494 39.83 17.51 -10.00
CA HIS A 494 38.90 17.47 -11.14
C HIS A 494 38.00 16.23 -11.10
N ARG A 495 38.52 15.08 -10.62
CA ARG A 495 37.74 13.86 -10.34
C ARG A 495 36.64 14.14 -9.30
N LEU A 496 36.93 15.01 -8.32
CA LEU A 496 35.97 15.41 -7.29
C LEU A 496 34.93 16.42 -7.80
N SER A 497 35.28 17.37 -8.66
CA SER A 497 34.28 18.28 -9.23
C SER A 497 33.33 17.56 -10.18
N GLN A 498 33.84 16.72 -11.10
CA GLN A 498 33.01 15.86 -11.96
C GLN A 498 32.04 14.98 -11.14
N ALA A 499 32.51 14.41 -10.03
CA ALA A 499 31.68 13.62 -9.13
C ALA A 499 30.60 14.46 -8.40
N LEU A 500 30.88 15.72 -8.07
CA LEU A 500 29.91 16.63 -7.45
C LEU A 500 28.90 17.17 -8.47
N GLU A 501 29.37 17.55 -9.66
CA GLU A 501 28.58 17.98 -10.82
C GLU A 501 27.54 16.91 -11.17
N HIS A 502 27.96 15.67 -11.44
CA HIS A 502 27.03 14.57 -11.76
C HIS A 502 26.03 14.27 -10.61
N LYS A 503 26.39 14.49 -9.34
CA LYS A 503 25.43 14.31 -8.23
C LYS A 503 24.46 15.48 -8.06
N LEU A 504 24.83 16.69 -8.49
CA LEU A 504 23.93 17.85 -8.56
C LEU A 504 22.99 17.72 -9.78
N GLU A 505 23.49 17.31 -10.94
CA GLU A 505 22.69 17.07 -12.16
C GLU A 505 21.67 15.95 -11.96
N ALA A 506 22.09 14.82 -11.38
CA ALA A 506 21.19 13.70 -11.06
C ALA A 506 20.15 14.00 -9.96
N GLN A 507 20.20 15.19 -9.33
CA GLN A 507 19.19 15.72 -8.42
C GLN A 507 18.34 16.84 -9.04
N ALA A 508 18.76 17.38 -10.20
CA ALA A 508 18.01 18.37 -10.97
C ALA A 508 17.11 17.74 -12.06
N ALA A 509 17.29 16.45 -12.35
CA ALA A 509 16.37 15.67 -13.17
C ALA A 509 15.03 15.43 -12.43
N PRO A 510 13.86 15.64 -13.08
CA PRO A 510 12.54 15.55 -12.46
C PRO A 510 12.00 14.13 -12.28
#